data_AF-L0F3V7-F1
#
_entry.id   AF-L0F3V7-F1
#
_cell.length_a   1.000
_cell.length_b   1.000
_cell.length_c   1.000
_cell.angle_alpha   90.00
_cell.angle_beta   90.00
_cell.angle_gamma   90.00
#
_symmetry.space_group_name_H-M   'P 1'
#
loop_
_entity.id
_entity.type
_entity.pdbx_description
1 polymer ?
#
loop_
_entity_poly.entity_id
_entity_poly.type
_entity_poly.pdbx_seq_one_letter_code
_entity_poly.pdbx_strand_id
1 'polypeptide(L)'
;MLARIALISCTSLKENYRCPAKELYFKSPTFRLAYAFAEIVADHTYILSAKYGLVSIDDILAPYNETLLDKTDEQKKKWSNEVISQLASKVSLSDDEFIILAGNNYCKYLLLSISKYWLPLEGKRQGERQPALHNLIALEKEENPCKAIHQLFNMMPRLDYQRILDISFENGIYVMFEKGQKYGELDRIVRVGTHTVDGRLKARLVDHFIRKNKDGSIFRKNVGKALLARSDDPYLNIWSLDTSKPDNKPLIDELKQAKVTTKR
;
A
#
# COMPACT_ATOMS: atom_id res chain seq x y z
N MET A 1 -12.10 9.68 15.89
CA MET A 1 -10.96 9.95 14.99
C MET A 1 -10.65 8.63 14.31
N LEU A 2 -10.47 8.59 12.99
CA LEU A 2 -10.07 7.37 12.30
C LEU A 2 -8.61 7.08 12.66
N ALA A 3 -8.32 5.91 13.21
CA ALA A 3 -6.96 5.53 13.60
C ALA A 3 -6.39 4.47 12.65
N ARG A 4 -5.06 4.43 12.54
CA ARG A 4 -4.31 3.39 11.86
C ARG A 4 -3.75 2.42 12.89
N ILE A 5 -4.10 1.14 12.76
CA ILE A 5 -3.81 0.10 13.75
C ILE A 5 -2.86 -0.93 13.15
N ALA A 6 -1.64 -1.04 13.67
CA ALA A 6 -0.69 -2.06 13.26
C ALA A 6 -0.88 -3.36 14.08
N LEU A 7 -0.96 -4.50 13.38
CA LEU A 7 -0.98 -5.83 13.99
C LEU A 7 0.28 -6.60 13.62
N ILE A 8 1.12 -6.90 14.60
CA ILE A 8 2.40 -7.60 14.42
C ILE A 8 2.29 -9.02 14.98
N SER A 9 2.72 -10.04 14.22
CA SER A 9 2.78 -11.40 14.75
C SER A 9 3.88 -11.56 15.82
N CYS A 10 3.58 -12.26 16.91
CA CYS A 10 4.58 -12.71 17.87
C CYS A 10 5.63 -13.64 17.23
N THR A 11 6.77 -13.84 17.89
CA THR A 11 7.86 -14.69 17.38
C THR A 11 8.31 -15.73 18.39
N SER A 12 8.89 -16.84 17.91
CA SER A 12 9.44 -17.89 18.77
C SER A 12 10.63 -17.41 19.59
N LEU A 13 11.51 -16.59 18.99
CA LEU A 13 12.62 -15.94 19.68
C LEU A 13 12.06 -14.91 20.66
N LYS A 14 12.33 -15.15 21.96
CA LYS A 14 11.86 -14.35 23.09
C LYS A 14 12.98 -14.15 24.12
N GLU A 15 12.85 -13.12 24.94
CA GLU A 15 13.57 -13.07 26.22
C GLU A 15 13.19 -14.24 27.14
N ASN A 16 14.06 -14.56 28.09
CA ASN A 16 13.86 -15.66 29.05
C ASN A 16 13.37 -15.19 30.43
N TYR A 17 12.93 -13.93 30.54
CA TYR A 17 12.39 -13.32 31.75
C TYR A 17 11.09 -12.57 31.48
N ARG A 18 10.38 -12.25 32.56
CA ARG A 18 9.13 -11.49 32.50
C ARG A 18 9.43 -10.02 32.19
N CYS A 19 8.89 -9.50 31.09
CA CYS A 19 9.15 -8.14 30.58
C CYS A 19 7.97 -7.64 29.72
N PRO A 20 7.94 -6.36 29.32
CA PRO A 20 6.98 -5.85 28.35
C PRO A 20 6.99 -6.65 27.04
N ALA A 21 5.84 -6.81 26.39
CA ALA A 21 5.70 -7.65 25.20
C ALA A 21 6.62 -7.20 24.05
N LYS A 22 6.81 -5.89 23.84
CA LYS A 22 7.79 -5.35 22.88
C LYS A 22 9.20 -5.87 23.16
N GLU A 23 9.65 -5.77 24.40
CA GLU A 23 10.96 -6.23 24.84
C GLU A 23 11.10 -7.74 24.68
N LEU A 24 10.07 -8.48 25.09
CA LEU A 24 10.01 -9.93 24.99
C LEU A 24 10.35 -10.42 23.58
N TYR A 25 9.82 -9.79 22.52
CA TYR A 25 10.06 -10.22 21.14
C TYR A 25 11.20 -9.48 20.41
N PHE A 26 11.81 -8.46 21.02
CA PHE A 26 12.73 -7.53 20.33
C PHE A 26 14.01 -8.20 19.81
N LYS A 27 14.40 -9.33 20.40
CA LYS A 27 15.49 -10.18 19.92
C LYS A 27 15.27 -10.68 18.49
N SER A 28 14.02 -10.85 18.05
CA SER A 28 13.69 -11.23 16.67
C SER A 28 13.92 -10.08 15.68
N PRO A 29 14.81 -10.25 14.68
CA PRO A 29 15.05 -9.22 13.67
C PRO A 29 13.78 -8.87 12.87
N THR A 30 12.96 -9.88 12.55
CA THR A 30 11.68 -9.67 11.85
C THR A 30 10.69 -8.88 12.70
N PHE A 31 10.59 -9.18 14.00
CA PHE A 31 9.72 -8.42 14.91
C PHE A 31 10.19 -6.97 15.03
N ARG A 32 11.49 -6.76 15.23
CA ARG A 32 12.09 -5.43 15.34
C ARG A 32 11.80 -4.57 14.12
N LEU A 33 11.95 -5.12 12.92
CA LEU A 33 11.63 -4.41 11.67
C LEU A 33 10.13 -4.16 11.51
N ALA A 34 9.28 -5.14 11.83
CA ALA A 34 7.84 -4.96 11.77
C ALA A 34 7.36 -3.87 12.74
N TYR A 35 7.93 -3.84 13.95
CA TYR A 35 7.67 -2.81 14.94
C TYR A 35 8.20 -1.45 14.49
N ALA A 36 9.43 -1.37 13.98
CA ALA A 36 9.98 -0.12 13.44
C ALA A 36 9.16 0.45 12.27
N PHE A 37 8.61 -0.42 11.42
CA PHE A 37 7.68 0.01 10.37
C PHE A 37 6.36 0.50 10.96
N ALA A 38 5.76 -0.26 11.89
CA ALA A 38 4.51 0.10 12.56
C ALA A 38 4.57 1.48 13.24
N GLU A 39 5.67 1.80 13.92
CA GLU A 39 5.89 3.11 14.57
C GLU A 39 5.89 4.29 13.59
N ILE A 40 6.14 4.05 12.30
CA ILE A 40 6.12 5.10 11.28
C ILE A 40 4.69 5.31 10.74
N VAL A 41 3.89 4.24 10.64
CA VAL A 41 2.66 4.24 9.85
C VAL A 41 1.37 4.12 10.66
N ALA A 42 1.43 3.77 11.94
CA ALA A 42 0.27 3.50 12.78
C ALA A 42 0.22 4.36 14.04
N ASP A 43 -0.99 4.71 14.47
CA ASP A 43 -1.26 5.42 15.73
C ASP A 43 -1.17 4.46 16.92
N HIS A 44 -1.57 3.20 16.70
CA HIS A 44 -1.55 2.15 17.72
C HIS A 44 -0.97 0.85 17.16
N THR A 45 -0.16 0.17 17.97
CA THR A 45 0.45 -1.12 17.62
C THR A 45 0.07 -2.18 18.63
N TYR A 46 -0.42 -3.31 18.15
CA TYR A 46 -0.72 -4.50 18.95
C TYR A 46 0.01 -5.73 18.41
N ILE A 47 0.25 -6.69 19.31
CA ILE A 47 0.91 -7.95 19.01
C ILE A 47 -0.11 -9.09 19.00
N LEU A 48 -0.15 -9.84 17.91
CA LEU A 48 -0.92 -11.08 17.80
C LEU A 48 -0.11 -12.23 18.42
N SER A 49 -0.48 -12.58 19.65
CA SER A 49 0.06 -13.68 20.44
C SER A 49 -0.75 -14.97 20.21
N ALA A 50 -0.06 -16.06 19.87
CA ALA A 50 -0.68 -17.38 19.80
C ALA A 50 -1.32 -17.84 21.14
N LYS A 51 -0.81 -17.36 22.27
CA LYS A 51 -1.28 -17.73 23.62
C LYS A 51 -2.33 -16.76 24.16
N TYR A 52 -2.09 -15.46 24.02
CA TYR A 52 -2.89 -14.42 24.69
C TYR A 52 -3.88 -13.70 23.77
N GLY A 53 -3.86 -14.00 22.46
CA GLY A 53 -4.66 -13.29 21.48
C GLY A 53 -4.03 -11.94 21.14
N LEU A 54 -4.66 -10.85 21.54
CA LEU A 54 -4.22 -9.47 21.34
C LEU A 54 -3.50 -8.95 22.58
N VAL A 55 -2.28 -8.46 22.38
CA VAL A 55 -1.43 -7.94 23.46
C VAL A 55 -0.97 -6.52 23.11
N SER A 56 -0.97 -5.61 24.08
CA SER A 56 -0.33 -4.30 23.97
C SER A 56 1.19 -4.43 23.96
N ILE A 57 1.89 -3.49 23.33
CA ILE A 57 3.36 -3.47 23.34
C ILE A 57 3.96 -3.40 24.76
N ASP A 58 3.22 -2.84 25.72
CA ASP A 58 3.65 -2.63 27.11
C ASP A 58 3.16 -3.70 28.09
N ASP A 59 2.34 -4.67 27.64
CA ASP A 59 1.83 -5.71 28.53
C ASP A 59 2.97 -6.58 29.05
N ILE A 60 3.01 -6.81 30.37
CA ILE A 60 4.05 -7.61 31.01
C ILE A 60 3.78 -9.10 30.81
N LEU A 61 4.59 -9.77 30.01
CA LEU A 61 4.47 -11.18 29.67
C LEU A 61 5.65 -12.01 30.20
N ALA A 62 5.36 -13.24 30.63
CA ALA A 62 6.38 -14.26 30.84
C ALA A 62 6.66 -15.03 29.53
N PRO A 63 7.87 -15.57 29.32
CA PRO A 63 8.18 -16.41 28.17
C PRO A 63 7.24 -17.62 28.10
N TYR A 64 6.90 -18.01 26.88
CA TYR A 64 6.00 -19.12 26.62
C TYR A 64 6.30 -19.76 25.26
N ASN A 65 5.86 -21.00 25.09
CA ASN A 65 6.00 -21.76 23.86
C ASN A 65 4.63 -22.24 23.34
N GLU A 66 3.93 -21.36 22.62
CA GLU A 66 2.67 -21.66 21.95
C GLU A 66 2.74 -21.17 20.51
N THR A 67 2.08 -21.91 19.60
CA THR A 67 2.03 -21.61 18.18
C THR A 67 0.62 -21.85 17.64
N LEU A 68 0.21 -21.04 16.67
CA LEU A 68 -1.00 -21.31 15.88
C LEU A 68 -0.77 -22.32 14.76
N LEU A 69 0.48 -22.67 14.45
CA LEU A 69 0.81 -23.56 13.32
C LEU A 69 0.13 -24.91 13.44
N ASP A 70 0.17 -25.49 14.64
CA ASP A 70 -0.32 -26.85 14.92
C ASP A 70 -1.81 -26.89 15.30
N LYS A 71 -2.48 -25.72 15.34
CA LYS A 71 -3.90 -25.62 15.68
C LYS A 71 -4.79 -25.92 14.48
N THR A 72 -5.93 -26.56 14.71
CA THR A 72 -6.95 -26.84 13.69
C THR A 72 -7.61 -25.54 13.20
N ASP A 73 -8.29 -25.60 12.05
CA ASP A 73 -9.04 -24.44 11.52
C ASP A 73 -10.10 -23.95 12.51
N GLU A 74 -10.77 -24.84 13.25
CA GLU A 74 -11.74 -24.47 14.30
C GLU A 74 -11.08 -23.76 15.49
N GLN A 75 -9.92 -24.25 15.94
CA GLN A 75 -9.16 -23.59 17.00
C GLN A 75 -8.64 -22.21 16.56
N LYS A 76 -8.22 -22.07 15.30
CA LYS A 76 -7.82 -20.78 14.72
C LYS A 76 -9.00 -19.81 14.62
N LYS A 77 -10.21 -20.28 14.28
CA LYS A 77 -11.44 -19.48 14.33
C LYS A 77 -11.75 -19.00 15.74
N LYS A 78 -11.67 -19.91 16.73
CA LYS A 78 -11.90 -19.55 18.13
C LYS A 78 -10.92 -18.48 18.60
N TRP A 79 -9.62 -18.69 18.38
CA TRP A 79 -8.57 -17.70 18.67
C TRP A 79 -8.84 -16.37 17.96
N SER A 80 -9.26 -16.40 16.70
CA SER A 80 -9.59 -15.20 15.93
C SER A 80 -10.78 -14.45 16.54
N ASN A 81 -11.84 -15.14 16.96
CA ASN A 81 -13.01 -14.51 17.58
C ASN A 81 -12.66 -13.88 18.94
N GLU A 82 -11.76 -14.50 19.70
CA GLU A 82 -11.21 -13.93 20.94
C GLU A 82 -10.45 -12.62 20.65
N VAL A 83 -9.57 -12.62 19.64
CA VAL A 83 -8.84 -11.41 19.21
C VAL A 83 -9.76 -10.32 18.69
N ILE A 84 -10.78 -10.66 17.90
CA ILE A 84 -11.78 -9.71 17.40
C ILE A 84 -12.53 -9.07 18.57
N SER A 85 -12.91 -9.84 19.58
CA SER A 85 -13.57 -9.31 20.78
C SER A 85 -12.65 -8.34 21.55
N GLN A 86 -11.36 -8.69 21.69
CA GLN A 86 -10.35 -7.84 22.32
C GLN A 86 -10.13 -6.55 21.51
N LEU A 87 -10.07 -6.63 20.17
CA LEU A 87 -9.94 -5.45 19.30
C LEU A 87 -11.17 -4.55 19.37
N ALA A 88 -12.37 -5.10 19.29
CA ALA A 88 -13.62 -4.34 19.29
C ALA A 88 -13.83 -3.50 20.57
N SER A 89 -13.19 -3.87 21.68
CA SER A 89 -13.17 -3.07 22.92
C SER A 89 -12.22 -1.88 22.90
N LYS A 90 -11.34 -1.78 21.88
CA LYS A 90 -10.26 -0.78 21.80
C LYS A 90 -10.33 0.08 20.55
N VAL A 91 -10.83 -0.46 19.43
CA VAL A 91 -10.79 0.16 18.09
C VAL A 91 -12.04 -0.19 17.27
N SER A 92 -12.35 0.59 16.23
CA SER A 92 -13.46 0.32 15.30
C SER A 92 -13.00 -0.61 14.17
N LEU A 93 -13.56 -1.82 14.10
CA LEU A 93 -13.24 -2.80 13.05
C LEU A 93 -13.74 -2.39 11.64
N SER A 94 -14.73 -1.50 11.57
CA SER A 94 -15.31 -0.99 10.33
C SER A 94 -14.68 0.33 9.89
N ASP A 95 -14.32 1.19 10.84
CA ASP A 95 -13.90 2.56 10.53
C ASP A 95 -12.39 2.70 10.47
N ASP A 96 -11.66 2.10 11.42
CA ASP A 96 -10.21 2.20 11.52
C ASP A 96 -9.51 1.38 10.43
N GLU A 97 -8.31 1.82 10.05
CA GLU A 97 -7.50 1.15 9.02
C GLU A 97 -6.49 0.22 9.69
N PHE A 98 -6.44 -1.05 9.26
CA PHE A 98 -5.54 -2.04 9.82
C PHE A 98 -4.34 -2.32 8.93
N ILE A 99 -3.13 -2.27 9.49
CA ILE A 99 -1.88 -2.62 8.81
C ILE A 99 -1.39 -3.94 9.41
N ILE A 100 -1.64 -5.04 8.71
CA ILE A 100 -1.43 -6.38 9.27
C ILE A 100 -0.11 -6.95 8.77
N LEU A 101 0.87 -7.00 9.67
CA LEU A 101 2.24 -7.47 9.43
C LEU A 101 2.45 -8.93 9.83
N ALA A 102 1.35 -9.67 10.01
CA ALA A 102 1.33 -11.08 10.37
C ALA A 102 1.22 -12.00 9.14
N GLY A 103 1.44 -13.30 9.35
CA GLY A 103 1.26 -14.33 8.32
C GLY A 103 -0.17 -14.89 8.29
N ASN A 104 -0.51 -15.62 7.23
CA ASN A 104 -1.88 -16.11 6.98
C ASN A 104 -2.49 -16.93 8.13
N ASN A 105 -1.68 -17.66 8.90
CA ASN A 105 -2.15 -18.41 10.07
C ASN A 105 -2.81 -17.53 11.15
N TYR A 106 -2.42 -16.26 11.23
CA TYR A 106 -3.03 -15.28 12.12
C TYR A 106 -4.16 -14.52 11.40
N CYS A 107 -3.98 -14.16 10.13
CA CYS A 107 -4.88 -13.22 9.44
C CYS A 107 -6.18 -13.84 8.91
N LYS A 108 -6.16 -15.11 8.46
CA LYS A 108 -7.25 -15.72 7.66
C LYS A 108 -8.65 -15.43 8.17
N TYR A 109 -8.88 -15.57 9.48
CA TYR A 109 -10.19 -15.38 10.09
C TYR A 109 -10.42 -13.97 10.64
N LEU A 110 -9.35 -13.23 10.97
CA LEU A 110 -9.46 -11.82 11.38
C LEU A 110 -10.01 -10.95 10.25
N LEU A 111 -9.55 -11.22 9.02
CA LEU A 111 -9.95 -10.47 7.82
C LEU A 111 -11.44 -10.61 7.48
N LEU A 112 -12.16 -11.58 8.05
CA LEU A 112 -13.60 -11.71 7.87
C LEU A 112 -14.39 -10.64 8.65
N SER A 113 -13.77 -10.00 9.65
CA SER A 113 -14.40 -8.99 10.51
C SER A 113 -13.81 -7.60 10.36
N ILE A 114 -12.61 -7.48 9.76
CA ILE A 114 -11.93 -6.21 9.55
C ILE A 114 -12.23 -5.71 8.14
N SER A 115 -12.86 -4.53 8.04
CA SER A 115 -13.34 -4.01 6.73
C SER A 115 -12.26 -3.27 5.94
N LYS A 116 -11.35 -2.58 6.63
CA LYS A 116 -10.32 -1.75 6.01
C LYS A 116 -8.95 -2.23 6.44
N TYR A 117 -8.21 -2.84 5.53
CA TYR A 117 -6.88 -3.35 5.84
C TYR A 117 -5.92 -3.28 4.67
N TRP A 118 -4.64 -3.25 5.02
CA TRP A 118 -3.51 -3.43 4.13
C TRP A 118 -2.64 -4.60 4.64
N LEU A 119 -2.19 -5.45 3.72
CA LEU A 119 -1.30 -6.59 3.98
C LEU A 119 0.06 -6.38 3.28
N PRO A 120 0.97 -5.56 3.84
CA PRO A 120 2.21 -5.18 3.16
C PRO A 120 3.14 -6.36 2.83
N LEU A 121 2.98 -7.47 3.56
CA LEU A 121 3.83 -8.66 3.46
C LEU A 121 3.08 -9.87 2.87
N GLU A 122 1.92 -9.65 2.25
CA GLU A 122 1.18 -10.71 1.56
C GLU A 122 2.01 -11.33 0.43
N GLY A 123 1.93 -12.66 0.30
CA GLY A 123 2.68 -13.41 -0.71
C GLY A 123 4.20 -13.51 -0.47
N LYS A 124 4.77 -12.81 0.52
CA LYS A 124 6.21 -12.88 0.85
C LYS A 124 6.52 -14.14 1.66
N ARG A 125 7.51 -14.91 1.19
CA ARG A 125 8.11 -16.03 1.92
C ARG A 125 8.89 -15.52 3.12
N GLN A 126 9.19 -16.38 4.09
CA GLN A 126 9.88 -16.00 5.33
C GLN A 126 11.19 -15.23 5.10
N GLY A 127 12.02 -15.66 4.14
CA GLY A 127 13.28 -14.98 3.79
C GLY A 127 13.09 -13.62 3.09
N GLU A 128 11.91 -13.34 2.54
CA GLU A 128 11.60 -12.10 1.81
C GLU A 128 10.99 -11.03 2.72
N ARG A 129 10.50 -11.40 3.91
CA ARG A 129 9.79 -10.48 4.81
C ARG A 129 10.70 -9.37 5.34
N GLN A 130 11.93 -9.69 5.77
CA GLN A 130 12.86 -8.68 6.29
C GLN A 130 13.29 -7.68 5.21
N PRO A 131 13.73 -8.11 4.00
CA PRO A 131 13.98 -7.18 2.89
C PRO A 131 12.77 -6.33 2.54
N ALA A 132 11.56 -6.90 2.51
CA ALA A 132 10.34 -6.15 2.25
C ALA A 132 10.10 -5.05 3.31
N LEU A 133 10.25 -5.37 4.59
CA LEU A 133 10.13 -4.40 5.68
C LEU A 133 11.20 -3.29 5.59
N HIS A 134 12.45 -3.63 5.27
CA HIS A 134 13.49 -2.63 5.02
C HIS A 134 13.10 -1.65 3.91
N ASN A 135 12.60 -2.17 2.79
CA ASN A 135 12.17 -1.34 1.67
C ASN A 135 10.97 -0.46 2.03
N LEU A 136 10.00 -0.99 2.80
CA LEU A 136 8.86 -0.22 3.28
C LEU A 136 9.29 0.90 4.24
N ILE A 137 10.16 0.62 5.20
CA ILE A 137 10.72 1.64 6.10
C ILE A 137 11.49 2.71 5.32
N ALA A 138 12.29 2.29 4.33
CA ALA A 138 13.04 3.23 3.49
C ALA A 138 12.11 4.11 2.66
N LEU A 139 11.00 3.55 2.15
CA LEU A 139 9.99 4.28 1.40
C LEU A 139 9.29 5.34 2.27
N GLU A 140 8.83 4.98 3.47
CA GLU A 140 8.14 5.92 4.35
C GLU A 140 9.06 7.04 4.88
N LYS A 141 10.37 6.80 4.92
CA LYS A 141 11.38 7.79 5.30
C LYS A 141 11.90 8.63 4.13
N GLU A 142 11.46 8.36 2.90
CA GLU A 142 11.95 9.07 1.73
C GLU A 142 11.27 10.44 1.59
N GLU A 143 12.04 11.50 1.84
CA GLU A 143 11.56 12.88 1.79
C GLU A 143 11.35 13.39 0.36
N ASN A 144 12.03 12.80 -0.64
CA ASN A 144 11.85 13.18 -2.03
C ASN A 144 10.66 12.41 -2.65
N PRO A 145 9.52 13.07 -2.94
CA PRO A 145 8.32 12.37 -3.42
C PRO A 145 8.54 11.65 -4.75
N CYS A 146 9.42 12.19 -5.62
CA CYS A 146 9.78 11.54 -6.88
C CYS A 146 10.50 10.21 -6.63
N LYS A 147 11.46 10.20 -5.70
CA LYS A 147 12.20 8.98 -5.34
C LYS A 147 11.30 7.98 -4.62
N ALA A 148 10.43 8.45 -3.72
CA ALA A 148 9.46 7.60 -3.02
C ALA A 148 8.53 6.89 -4.01
N ILE A 149 7.97 7.63 -4.97
CA ILE A 149 7.11 7.06 -6.02
C ILE A 149 7.88 6.03 -6.87
N HIS A 150 9.15 6.28 -7.21
CA HIS A 150 9.98 5.31 -7.92
C HIS A 150 10.23 4.05 -7.09
N GLN A 151 10.54 4.18 -5.79
CA GLN A 151 10.72 3.03 -4.90
C GLN A 151 9.44 2.19 -4.81
N LEU A 152 8.30 2.84 -4.54
CA LEU A 152 7.00 2.19 -4.43
C LEU A 152 6.68 1.36 -5.67
N PHE A 153 6.72 1.97 -6.86
CA PHE A 153 6.32 1.26 -8.09
C PHE A 153 7.36 0.25 -8.58
N ASN A 154 8.63 0.33 -8.16
CA ASN A 154 9.62 -0.71 -8.40
C ASN A 154 9.44 -1.93 -7.49
N MET A 155 8.78 -1.79 -6.34
CA MET A 155 8.46 -2.90 -5.43
C MET A 155 7.21 -3.68 -5.84
N MET A 156 6.37 -3.13 -6.72
CA MET A 156 5.13 -3.74 -7.17
C MET A 156 5.36 -4.84 -8.22
N PRO A 157 4.48 -5.86 -8.30
CA PRO A 157 4.55 -6.88 -9.34
C PRO A 157 4.58 -6.26 -10.75
N ARG A 158 5.48 -6.76 -11.60
CA ARG A 158 5.55 -6.37 -13.02
C ARG A 158 4.49 -7.14 -13.81
N LEU A 159 3.77 -6.41 -14.66
CA LEU A 159 2.89 -6.97 -15.68
C LEU A 159 3.52 -6.70 -17.05
N ASP A 160 3.53 -7.71 -17.90
CA ASP A 160 3.85 -7.57 -19.31
C ASP A 160 2.57 -7.60 -20.16
N TYR A 161 2.72 -7.48 -21.48
CA TYR A 161 1.60 -7.40 -22.41
C TYR A 161 0.74 -8.69 -22.45
N GLN A 162 1.29 -9.84 -22.07
CA GLN A 162 0.58 -11.12 -22.08
C GLN A 162 -0.38 -11.22 -20.90
N ARG A 163 -0.09 -10.50 -19.81
CA ARG A 163 -0.85 -10.54 -18.55
C ARG A 163 -1.88 -9.43 -18.40
N ILE A 164 -2.06 -8.59 -19.42
CA ILE A 164 -3.02 -7.46 -19.36
C ILE A 164 -4.45 -7.97 -19.14
N LEU A 165 -4.82 -9.09 -19.76
CA LEU A 165 -6.18 -9.64 -19.66
C LEU A 165 -6.46 -10.29 -18.29
N ASP A 166 -5.41 -10.63 -17.53
CA ASP A 166 -5.51 -11.25 -16.20
C ASP A 166 -5.91 -10.25 -15.09
N ILE A 167 -5.93 -8.95 -15.40
CA ILE A 167 -6.29 -7.91 -14.44
C ILE A 167 -7.75 -8.11 -14.01
N SER A 168 -8.02 -8.20 -12.70
CA SER A 168 -9.36 -8.50 -12.15
C SER A 168 -10.32 -7.31 -12.13
N PHE A 169 -9.85 -6.13 -12.52
CA PHE A 169 -10.61 -4.88 -12.51
C PHE A 169 -10.54 -4.16 -13.86
N GLU A 170 -11.57 -3.37 -14.14
CA GLU A 170 -11.73 -2.71 -15.45
C GLU A 170 -11.31 -1.23 -15.43
N ASN A 171 -11.03 -0.67 -14.24
CA ASN A 171 -10.70 0.75 -14.05
C ASN A 171 -9.44 0.94 -13.21
N GLY A 172 -8.61 1.95 -13.53
CA GLY A 172 -7.47 2.29 -12.67
C GLY A 172 -6.44 3.21 -13.30
N ILE A 173 -5.32 3.36 -12.58
CA ILE A 173 -4.11 4.05 -13.01
C ILE A 173 -3.07 2.98 -13.35
N TYR A 174 -2.29 3.22 -14.41
CA TYR A 174 -1.17 2.37 -14.78
C TYR A 174 0.15 3.14 -14.73
N VAL A 175 1.23 2.42 -14.42
CA VAL A 175 2.60 2.92 -14.39
C VAL A 175 3.44 2.07 -15.34
N MET A 176 4.21 2.70 -16.22
CA MET A 176 5.03 2.02 -17.21
C MET A 176 6.51 2.31 -17.00
N PHE A 177 7.28 1.27 -17.29
CA PHE A 177 8.72 1.23 -17.29
C PHE A 177 9.18 0.84 -18.70
N GLU A 178 10.30 1.40 -19.15
CA GLU A 178 10.94 1.00 -20.40
C GLU A 178 12.28 0.33 -20.09
N LYS A 179 12.58 -0.76 -20.79
CA LYS A 179 13.79 -1.54 -20.58
C LYS A 179 15.02 -0.64 -20.76
N GLY A 180 15.91 -0.64 -19.77
CA GLY A 180 17.14 0.16 -19.78
C GLY A 180 16.99 1.61 -19.32
N GLN A 181 15.78 2.11 -19.09
CA GLN A 181 15.57 3.44 -18.52
C GLN A 181 15.72 3.38 -16.99
N LYS A 182 16.62 4.19 -16.43
CA LYS A 182 17.00 4.16 -15.01
C LYS A 182 16.80 5.50 -14.31
N TYR A 183 16.48 5.44 -13.03
CA TYR A 183 16.45 6.55 -12.07
C TYR A 183 17.32 6.16 -10.88
N GLY A 184 18.60 6.56 -10.93
CA GLY A 184 19.64 5.94 -10.09
C GLY A 184 19.68 4.43 -10.36
N GLU A 185 19.60 3.63 -9.30
CA GLU A 185 19.59 2.16 -9.39
C GLU A 185 18.21 1.57 -9.75
N LEU A 186 17.15 2.38 -9.69
CA LEU A 186 15.77 1.93 -9.94
C LEU A 186 15.42 1.98 -11.42
N ASP A 187 14.44 1.19 -11.86
CA ASP A 187 13.86 1.41 -13.19
C ASP A 187 13.08 2.73 -13.18
N ARG A 188 13.26 3.53 -14.24
CA ARG A 188 12.60 4.82 -14.37
C ARG A 188 11.14 4.63 -14.75
N ILE A 189 10.26 5.35 -14.05
CA ILE A 189 8.88 5.52 -14.48
C ILE A 189 8.90 6.43 -15.70
N VAL A 190 8.59 5.88 -16.86
CA VAL A 190 8.51 6.66 -18.11
C VAL A 190 7.10 7.17 -18.37
N ARG A 191 6.10 6.55 -17.73
CA ARG A 191 4.71 6.95 -17.90
C ARG A 191 3.85 6.62 -16.70
N VAL A 192 2.93 7.54 -16.39
CA VAL A 192 1.76 7.28 -15.55
C VAL A 192 0.54 7.63 -16.39
N GLY A 193 -0.47 6.78 -16.38
CA GLY A 193 -1.64 6.96 -17.22
C GLY A 193 -2.93 6.39 -16.66
N THR A 194 -4.02 6.75 -17.31
CA THR A 194 -5.36 6.21 -17.05
C THR A 194 -6.13 6.21 -18.38
N HIS A 195 -7.39 5.82 -18.35
CA HIS A 195 -8.24 5.64 -19.52
C HIS A 195 -9.34 6.71 -19.56
N THR A 196 -9.99 6.87 -20.71
CA THR A 196 -10.94 7.97 -21.00
C THR A 196 -12.39 7.67 -20.64
N VAL A 197 -12.73 6.40 -20.47
CA VAL A 197 -14.10 5.90 -20.33
C VAL A 197 -14.10 4.75 -19.36
N ASP A 198 -15.10 4.71 -18.48
CA ASP A 198 -15.27 3.64 -17.50
C ASP A 198 -15.17 2.26 -18.13
N GLY A 199 -14.39 1.40 -17.47
CA GLY A 199 -14.15 0.01 -17.86
C GLY A 199 -13.09 -0.17 -18.94
N ARG A 200 -12.35 0.88 -19.35
CA ARG A 200 -11.42 0.80 -20.49
C ARG A 200 -9.95 0.58 -20.11
N LEU A 201 -9.62 0.17 -18.88
CA LEU A 201 -8.21 0.01 -18.50
C LEU A 201 -7.47 -1.02 -19.37
N LYS A 202 -8.01 -2.22 -19.53
CA LYS A 202 -7.38 -3.31 -20.29
C LYS A 202 -7.18 -2.92 -21.75
N ALA A 203 -8.22 -2.40 -22.40
CA ALA A 203 -8.15 -1.92 -23.77
C ALA A 203 -7.13 -0.78 -23.91
N ARG A 204 -7.03 0.14 -22.94
CA ARG A 204 -6.03 1.22 -22.95
C ARG A 204 -4.60 0.70 -22.88
N LEU A 205 -4.35 -0.32 -22.05
CA LEU A 205 -3.06 -0.98 -21.94
C LEU A 205 -2.69 -1.70 -23.24
N VAL A 206 -3.63 -2.42 -23.85
CA VAL A 206 -3.47 -3.05 -25.19
C VAL A 206 -3.15 -2.00 -26.26
N ASP A 207 -3.92 -0.90 -26.32
CA ASP A 207 -3.70 0.20 -27.26
C ASP A 207 -2.28 0.78 -27.14
N HIS A 208 -1.74 0.82 -25.91
CA HIS A 208 -0.39 1.32 -25.67
C HIS A 208 0.69 0.32 -26.09
N PHE A 209 0.62 -0.93 -25.62
CA PHE A 209 1.68 -1.93 -25.81
C PHE A 209 1.71 -2.51 -27.22
N ILE A 210 0.53 -2.74 -27.82
CA ILE A 210 0.40 -3.42 -29.10
C ILE A 210 0.28 -2.40 -30.23
N ARG A 211 -0.62 -1.41 -30.08
CA ARG A 211 -0.89 -0.42 -31.14
C ARG A 211 0.02 0.81 -31.09
N LYS A 212 0.90 0.90 -30.09
CA LYS A 212 1.83 2.03 -29.85
C LYS A 212 1.14 3.40 -29.79
N ASN A 213 -0.18 3.44 -29.50
CA ASN A 213 -0.91 4.70 -29.36
C ASN A 213 -0.67 5.29 -27.97
N LYS A 214 0.13 6.37 -27.97
CA LYS A 214 0.54 7.06 -26.75
C LYS A 214 -0.52 8.08 -26.28
N ASP A 215 -1.37 8.62 -27.13
CA ASP A 215 -2.09 9.85 -26.82
C ASP A 215 -3.45 9.68 -26.14
N GLY A 216 -3.91 8.44 -25.94
CA GLY A 216 -5.18 8.15 -25.27
C GLY A 216 -5.19 8.23 -23.73
N SER A 217 -4.14 8.74 -23.07
CA SER A 217 -4.12 8.86 -21.60
C SER A 217 -4.56 10.25 -21.16
N ILE A 218 -5.56 10.31 -20.27
CA ILE A 218 -6.06 11.58 -19.69
C ILE A 218 -5.48 11.88 -18.31
N PHE A 219 -4.48 11.12 -17.84
CA PHE A 219 -3.99 11.24 -16.47
C PHE A 219 -3.50 12.67 -16.15
N ARG A 220 -2.61 13.23 -16.97
CA ARG A 220 -2.11 14.60 -16.79
C ARG A 220 -3.24 15.63 -16.84
N LYS A 221 -4.24 15.42 -17.71
CA LYS A 221 -5.42 16.27 -17.80
C LYS A 221 -6.20 16.23 -16.48
N ASN A 222 -6.44 15.05 -15.92
CA ASN A 222 -7.17 14.90 -14.66
C ASN A 222 -6.41 15.48 -13.46
N VAL A 223 -5.08 15.28 -13.38
CA VAL A 223 -4.24 15.90 -12.34
C VAL A 223 -4.33 17.43 -12.43
N GLY A 224 -4.20 18.00 -13.64
CA GLY A 224 -4.35 19.45 -13.83
C GLY A 224 -5.74 19.96 -13.44
N LYS A 225 -6.82 19.24 -13.79
CA LYS A 225 -8.18 19.59 -13.36
C LYS A 225 -8.29 19.63 -11.83
N ALA A 226 -7.77 18.61 -11.15
CA ALA A 226 -7.82 18.56 -9.69
C ALA A 226 -7.04 19.71 -9.04
N LEU A 227 -5.85 20.04 -9.56
CA LEU A 227 -5.04 21.15 -9.07
C LEU A 227 -5.73 22.50 -9.27
N LEU A 228 -6.33 22.73 -10.44
CA LEU A 228 -7.05 23.96 -10.78
C LEU A 228 -8.34 24.10 -9.97
N ALA A 229 -9.11 23.01 -9.81
CA ALA A 229 -10.33 23.00 -9.02
C ALA A 229 -10.06 23.28 -7.53
N ARG A 230 -8.96 22.72 -6.98
CA ARG A 230 -8.54 22.99 -5.60
C ARG A 230 -8.25 24.47 -5.34
N SER A 231 -7.77 25.20 -6.35
CA SER A 231 -7.49 26.63 -6.25
C SER A 231 -8.61 27.53 -6.78
N ASP A 232 -9.77 26.95 -7.14
CA ASP A 232 -10.86 27.65 -7.82
C ASP A 232 -10.38 28.50 -9.02
N ASP A 233 -9.47 27.93 -9.81
CA ASP A 233 -8.80 28.66 -10.89
C ASP A 233 -9.69 28.67 -12.15
N PRO A 234 -10.03 29.85 -12.71
CA PRO A 234 -10.94 29.96 -13.86
C PRO A 234 -10.39 29.27 -15.12
N TYR A 235 -9.08 29.02 -15.18
CA TYR A 235 -8.46 28.26 -16.26
C TYR A 235 -8.94 26.80 -16.30
N LEU A 236 -9.62 26.28 -15.27
CA LEU A 236 -10.23 24.96 -15.27
C LEU A 236 -11.18 24.73 -16.45
N ASN A 237 -11.94 25.76 -16.84
CA ASN A 237 -12.87 25.68 -17.97
C ASN A 237 -12.12 25.46 -19.29
N ILE A 238 -11.04 26.21 -19.50
CA ILE A 238 -10.17 26.11 -20.68
C ILE A 238 -9.42 24.78 -20.67
N TRP A 239 -8.84 24.38 -19.54
CA TRP A 239 -8.11 23.12 -19.36
C TRP A 239 -8.98 21.88 -19.64
N SER A 240 -10.28 22.00 -19.44
CA SER A 240 -11.24 20.90 -19.66
C SER A 240 -11.58 20.69 -21.13
N LEU A 241 -11.31 21.66 -22.01
CA LEU A 241 -11.60 21.59 -23.44
C LEU A 241 -10.88 20.42 -24.13
N ASP A 242 -11.47 19.96 -25.23
CA ASP A 242 -10.86 18.97 -26.12
C ASP A 242 -9.90 19.68 -27.06
N THR A 243 -8.60 19.58 -26.79
CA THR A 243 -7.53 20.25 -27.55
C THR A 243 -7.28 19.62 -28.92
N SER A 244 -7.94 18.49 -29.24
CA SER A 244 -7.92 17.93 -30.59
C SER A 244 -8.77 18.74 -31.57
N LYS A 245 -9.74 19.52 -31.06
CA LYS A 245 -10.58 20.40 -31.88
C LYS A 245 -9.83 21.70 -32.21
N PRO A 246 -9.68 22.07 -33.51
CA PRO A 246 -8.94 23.28 -33.92
C PRO A 246 -9.44 24.56 -33.25
N ASP A 247 -10.75 24.70 -33.08
CA ASP A 247 -11.41 25.89 -32.51
C ASP A 247 -10.99 26.17 -31.05
N ASN A 248 -10.53 25.16 -30.34
CA ASN A 248 -10.10 25.29 -28.95
C ASN A 248 -8.63 25.72 -28.82
N LYS A 249 -7.82 25.59 -29.88
CA LYS A 249 -6.38 25.91 -29.82
C LYS A 249 -6.09 27.38 -29.44
N PRO A 250 -6.81 28.39 -29.97
CA PRO A 250 -6.55 29.79 -29.62
C PRO A 250 -6.87 30.14 -28.16
N LEU A 251 -7.69 29.33 -27.48
CA LEU A 251 -8.08 29.56 -26.08
C LEU A 251 -6.99 29.10 -25.09
N ILE A 252 -5.97 28.37 -25.58
CA ILE A 252 -4.92 27.80 -24.75
C ILE A 252 -3.89 28.88 -24.39
N ASP A 253 -3.74 29.14 -23.09
CA ASP A 253 -2.58 29.86 -22.54
C ASP A 253 -1.42 28.88 -22.28
N GLU A 254 -0.40 28.91 -23.13
CA GLU A 254 0.78 28.02 -23.00
C GLU A 254 1.58 28.25 -21.73
N LEU A 255 1.69 29.50 -21.26
CA LEU A 255 2.40 29.84 -20.03
C LEU A 255 1.65 29.30 -18.81
N LYS A 256 0.33 29.40 -18.82
CA LYS A 256 -0.51 28.82 -17.77
C LYS A 256 -0.46 27.29 -17.81
N GLN A 257 -0.47 26.66 -18.99
CA GLN A 257 -0.28 25.21 -19.11
C GLN A 257 1.06 24.76 -18.53
N ALA A 258 2.15 25.45 -18.88
CA ALA A 258 3.47 25.19 -18.32
C ALA A 258 3.44 25.33 -16.79
N LYS A 259 2.86 26.40 -16.23
CA LYS A 259 2.75 26.57 -14.76
C LYS A 259 1.98 25.45 -14.07
N VAL A 260 0.89 24.95 -14.67
CA VAL A 260 0.10 23.83 -14.10
C VAL A 260 0.88 22.52 -14.18
N THR A 261 1.66 22.31 -15.24
CA THR A 261 2.40 21.05 -15.48
C THR A 261 3.79 21.01 -14.84
N THR A 262 4.36 22.16 -14.49
CA THR A 262 5.77 22.29 -14.08
C THR A 262 5.92 22.83 -12.66
N LYS A 263 4.85 22.90 -11.85
CA LYS A 263 4.95 23.29 -10.43
C LYS A 263 5.86 22.28 -9.69
N ARG A 264 7.14 22.60 -9.68
CA ARG A 264 8.18 22.14 -8.76
C ARG A 264 8.02 22.89 -7.44
#